data_AF-A0A5S6R2Z8-F1
#
_entry.id   AF-A0A5S6R2Z8-F1
#
_cell.length_a   1.000
_cell.length_b   1.000
_cell.length_c   1.000
_cell.angle_alpha   90.00
_cell.angle_beta   90.00
_cell.angle_gamma   90.00
#
_symmetry.space_group_name_H-M   'P 1'
#
loop_
_entity.id
_entity.type
_entity.pdbx_description
1 polymer ?
#
loop_
_entity_poly.entity_id
_entity_poly.type
_entity_poly.pdbx_seq_one_letter_code
_entity_poly.pdbx_strand_id
1 'polypeptide(L)'
;MSGKRVNLLFKLRNGSRNWFAGDFCGILSNVTSLSPLRSDQADRMEGESRRYSDLPMEDLLRLKDTQHSTPEEYSSLNRPKKLLPKKRRNRDAPRELPAKWIPRQGESPTSSKQQQKRRDPRFDDSIAPFKRSYFKQQYAFLSDLRKEEILLIEKELRREKDPSKIGEMKDLLSRMKNQVKSEEVLEERHNKVVALRKENMKRLKEGKKPYYVKKAVLKEEARLQKMAKLKASGKLQKYLERKEKKLTRRKLPFAT
;
A
#
# COMPACT_ATOMS: atom_id res chain seq x y z
N MET A 1 -50.85 -33.31 9.14
CA MET A 1 -50.39 -31.91 9.28
C MET A 1 -49.18 -31.73 8.36
N SER A 2 -49.36 -31.06 7.22
CA SER A 2 -48.36 -31.01 6.16
C SER A 2 -47.22 -30.05 6.49
N GLY A 3 -45.98 -30.55 6.39
CA GLY A 3 -44.76 -29.77 6.59
C GLY A 3 -44.52 -28.84 5.41
N LYS A 4 -44.49 -27.53 5.68
CA LYS A 4 -44.09 -26.51 4.70
C LYS A 4 -42.57 -26.55 4.53
N ARG A 5 -42.10 -27.13 3.43
CA ARG A 5 -40.72 -26.96 2.93
C ARG A 5 -40.59 -25.54 2.38
N VAL A 6 -39.80 -24.70 3.04
CA VAL A 6 -39.43 -23.38 2.52
C VAL A 6 -38.22 -23.56 1.60
N ASN A 7 -38.45 -23.40 0.30
CA ASN A 7 -37.43 -23.46 -0.73
C ASN A 7 -36.73 -22.08 -0.79
N LEU A 8 -35.50 -21.97 -0.31
CA LEU A 8 -34.70 -20.74 -0.44
C LEU A 8 -33.77 -20.89 -1.65
N LEU A 9 -34.23 -20.37 -2.79
CA LEU A 9 -33.49 -20.30 -4.04
C LEU A 9 -32.48 -19.14 -3.97
N PHE A 10 -31.23 -19.42 -3.58
CA PHE A 10 -30.15 -18.43 -3.60
C PHE A 10 -29.61 -18.31 -5.03
N LYS A 11 -29.94 -17.20 -5.71
CA LYS A 11 -29.37 -16.83 -7.01
C LYS A 11 -27.89 -16.47 -6.82
N LEU A 12 -27.01 -17.34 -7.30
CA LEU A 12 -25.58 -17.06 -7.50
C LEU A 12 -25.43 -15.91 -8.51
N ARG A 13 -24.94 -14.76 -8.05
CA ARG A 13 -24.45 -13.69 -8.93
C ARG A 13 -22.93 -13.73 -8.92
N ASN A 14 -22.37 -14.48 -9.86
CA ASN A 14 -20.95 -14.48 -10.17
C ASN A 14 -20.55 -13.08 -10.69
N GLY A 15 -20.07 -12.24 -9.79
CA GLY A 15 -19.46 -10.95 -10.09
C GLY A 15 -17.93 -11.07 -10.07
N SER A 16 -17.36 -11.58 -11.15
CA SER A 16 -15.95 -11.40 -11.48
C SER A 16 -15.68 -9.89 -11.62
N ARG A 17 -15.01 -9.29 -10.64
CA ARG A 17 -14.45 -7.95 -10.73
C ARG A 17 -12.94 -8.08 -10.85
N ASN A 18 -12.49 -8.30 -12.09
CA ASN A 18 -11.14 -7.94 -12.51
C ASN A 18 -10.97 -6.43 -12.25
N TRP A 19 -10.08 -6.09 -11.32
CA TRP A 19 -9.46 -4.79 -11.25
C TRP A 19 -8.06 -4.96 -11.83
N PHE A 20 -7.65 -4.02 -12.68
CA PHE A 20 -6.43 -3.99 -13.52
C PHE A 20 -6.58 -4.52 -14.95
N ALA A 21 -7.31 -3.76 -15.76
CA ALA A 21 -6.95 -3.52 -17.14
C ALA A 21 -7.36 -2.07 -17.45
N GLY A 22 -6.39 -1.17 -17.52
CA GLY A 22 -6.56 0.18 -18.01
C GLY A 22 -6.10 0.20 -19.45
N ASP A 23 -7.07 0.46 -20.32
CA ASP A 23 -6.93 0.58 -21.76
C ASP A 23 -5.86 1.60 -22.16
N PHE A 24 -5.02 1.22 -23.12
CA PHE A 24 -4.36 2.16 -24.02
C PHE A 24 -4.52 1.62 -25.44
N CYS A 25 -5.66 1.97 -26.04
CA CYS A 25 -5.88 1.84 -27.47
C CYS A 25 -5.13 2.98 -28.18
N GLY A 26 -4.41 2.63 -29.24
CA GLY A 26 -3.43 3.46 -29.90
C GLY A 26 -3.97 4.60 -30.76
N ILE A 27 -3.06 5.46 -31.18
CA ILE A 27 -3.18 6.34 -32.35
C ILE A 27 -1.80 6.42 -33.03
N LEU A 28 -1.79 5.89 -34.25
CA LEU A 28 -1.12 6.32 -35.48
C LEU A 28 0.40 6.59 -35.49
N SER A 29 1.02 5.80 -36.37
CA SER A 29 2.18 6.08 -37.21
C SER A 29 2.49 7.55 -37.46
N ASN A 30 3.74 7.93 -37.19
CA ASN A 30 4.47 8.81 -38.08
C ASN A 30 5.88 8.25 -38.28
N VAL A 31 6.14 7.85 -39.52
CA VAL A 31 7.45 7.55 -40.07
C VAL A 31 8.20 8.87 -40.18
N THR A 32 9.29 9.00 -39.41
CA THR A 32 10.33 10.00 -39.67
C THR A 32 11.65 9.27 -39.79
N SER A 33 12.21 9.34 -40.99
CA SER A 33 13.47 8.77 -41.43
C SER A 33 14.61 9.09 -40.46
N LEU A 34 15.28 8.04 -40.00
CA LEU A 34 16.51 8.07 -39.23
C LEU A 34 17.66 8.53 -40.15
N SER A 35 18.28 9.67 -39.88
CA SER A 35 19.63 9.97 -40.34
C SER A 35 20.62 9.40 -39.31
N PRO A 36 21.60 8.56 -39.69
CA PRO A 36 22.57 8.02 -38.74
C PRO A 36 23.72 9.02 -38.53
N LEU A 37 23.74 9.69 -37.39
CA LEU A 37 24.89 10.45 -36.90
C LEU A 37 24.98 10.25 -35.37
N ARG A 38 25.69 9.19 -34.93
CA ARG A 38 26.37 9.00 -33.62
C ARG A 38 26.61 7.51 -33.34
N SER A 39 27.41 6.83 -34.17
CA SER A 39 28.03 5.54 -33.80
C SER A 39 29.42 5.75 -33.17
N ASP A 40 30.15 6.77 -33.62
CA ASP A 40 31.57 6.94 -33.24
C ASP A 40 31.81 7.34 -31.77
N GLN A 41 30.78 7.80 -31.07
CA GLN A 41 30.89 8.23 -29.68
C GLN A 41 30.67 7.08 -28.68
N ALA A 42 29.96 6.02 -29.07
CA ALA A 42 29.74 4.85 -28.21
C ALA A 42 30.95 3.90 -28.23
N ASP A 43 31.51 3.67 -29.43
CA ASP A 43 32.66 2.77 -29.61
C ASP A 43 33.95 3.30 -28.97
N ARG A 44 34.12 4.64 -28.89
CA ARG A 44 35.23 5.27 -28.16
C ARG A 44 35.12 5.08 -26.64
N MET A 45 33.92 5.18 -26.09
CA MET A 45 33.68 5.05 -24.64
C MET A 45 33.83 3.61 -24.15
N GLU A 46 33.43 2.62 -24.97
CA GLU A 46 33.66 1.20 -24.65
C GLU A 46 35.14 0.80 -24.71
N GLY A 47 35.90 1.36 -25.66
CA GLY A 47 37.34 1.14 -25.77
C GLY A 47 38.14 1.72 -24.60
N GLU A 48 37.74 2.90 -24.09
CA GLU A 48 38.35 3.52 -22.93
C GLU A 48 38.06 2.74 -21.64
N SER A 49 36.82 2.29 -21.44
CA SER A 49 36.45 1.51 -20.25
C SER A 49 37.20 0.18 -20.14
N ARG A 50 37.54 -0.46 -21.27
CA ARG A 50 38.37 -1.67 -21.28
C ARG A 50 39.85 -1.39 -21.01
N ARG A 51 40.35 -0.20 -21.35
CA ARG A 51 41.74 0.19 -21.04
C ARG A 51 41.96 0.47 -19.56
N TYR A 52 40.93 0.94 -18.85
CA TYR A 52 41.01 1.20 -17.41
C TYR A 52 40.80 -0.05 -16.55
N SER A 53 40.21 -1.13 -17.07
CA SER A 53 40.04 -2.36 -16.28
C SER A 53 41.34 -3.12 -16.05
N ASP A 54 42.33 -2.94 -16.92
CA ASP A 54 43.57 -3.72 -16.94
C ASP A 54 44.73 -3.05 -16.17
N LEU A 55 44.51 -1.85 -15.62
CA LEU A 55 45.51 -1.11 -14.87
C LEU A 55 45.49 -1.46 -13.37
N PRO A 56 46.67 -1.51 -12.70
CA PRO A 56 46.73 -1.73 -11.27
C PRO A 56 46.11 -0.55 -10.49
N MET A 57 45.58 -0.84 -9.30
CA MET A 57 44.85 0.12 -8.44
C MET A 57 45.60 1.44 -8.22
N GLU A 58 46.92 1.38 -8.07
CA GLU A 58 47.78 2.54 -7.82
C GLU A 58 47.75 3.54 -9.00
N ASP A 59 47.78 3.02 -10.23
CA ASP A 59 47.75 3.84 -11.44
C ASP A 59 46.36 4.43 -11.70
N LEU A 60 45.30 3.71 -11.31
CA LEU A 60 43.92 4.23 -11.34
C LEU A 60 43.74 5.43 -10.39
N LEU A 61 44.38 5.39 -9.22
CA LEU A 61 44.31 6.47 -8.24
C LEU A 61 45.03 7.72 -8.76
N ARG A 62 46.23 7.55 -9.33
CA ARG A 62 47.00 8.64 -9.97
C ARG A 62 46.25 9.26 -11.15
N LEU A 63 45.55 8.46 -11.94
CA LEU A 63 44.72 8.98 -13.04
C LEU A 63 43.55 9.82 -12.53
N LYS A 64 42.91 9.40 -11.44
CA LYS A 64 41.82 10.16 -10.84
C LYS A 64 42.29 11.51 -10.30
N ASP A 65 43.50 11.57 -9.75
CA ASP A 65 44.07 12.80 -9.22
C ASP A 65 44.47 13.78 -10.34
N THR A 66 44.93 13.28 -11.50
CA THR A 66 45.24 14.11 -12.68
C THR A 66 43.98 14.65 -13.39
N GLN A 67 42.85 13.93 -13.34
CA GLN A 67 41.56 14.40 -13.89
C GLN A 67 40.84 15.42 -12.98
N HIS A 68 41.35 15.68 -11.78
CA HIS A 68 40.74 16.61 -10.82
C HIS A 68 41.54 17.91 -10.61
N SER A 69 42.57 18.19 -11.43
CA SER A 69 43.37 19.42 -11.33
C SER A 69 42.89 20.59 -12.21
N THR A 70 41.80 20.43 -12.96
CA THR A 70 41.05 21.54 -13.55
C THR A 70 39.72 21.71 -12.78
N PRO A 71 39.33 22.93 -12.36
CA PRO A 71 37.98 23.18 -11.90
C PRO A 71 37.07 23.10 -13.14
N GLU A 72 36.73 21.90 -13.59
CA GLU A 72 35.69 21.70 -14.59
C GLU A 72 34.35 22.00 -13.92
N GLU A 73 33.95 23.25 -14.12
CA GLU A 73 32.60 23.75 -14.00
C GLU A 73 31.70 22.94 -14.96
N TYR A 74 31.37 21.69 -14.62
CA TYR A 74 30.24 20.98 -15.21
C TYR A 74 28.95 21.60 -14.68
N SER A 75 28.69 22.81 -15.16
CA SER A 75 27.47 23.12 -15.91
C SER A 75 26.44 22.00 -15.86
N SER A 76 25.57 22.06 -14.85
CA SER A 76 24.34 21.27 -14.73
C SER A 76 23.28 21.66 -15.78
N LEU A 77 23.71 22.14 -16.95
CA LEU A 77 22.83 22.48 -18.04
C LEU A 77 22.30 21.19 -18.69
N ASN A 78 20.97 21.14 -18.75
CA ASN A 78 20.13 20.17 -19.48
C ASN A 78 19.53 19.00 -18.68
N ARG A 79 19.17 19.24 -17.41
CA ARG A 79 17.85 18.73 -16.97
C ARG A 79 16.82 19.82 -17.27
N PRO A 80 15.80 19.58 -18.13
CA PRO A 80 14.72 20.55 -18.27
C PRO A 80 14.04 20.63 -16.91
N LYS A 81 14.36 21.67 -16.13
CA LYS A 81 13.58 22.05 -14.96
C LYS A 81 12.17 22.22 -15.51
N LYS A 82 11.22 21.38 -15.06
CA LYS A 82 9.79 21.64 -15.32
C LYS A 82 9.59 23.11 -14.98
N LEU A 83 9.27 23.93 -15.98
CA LEU A 83 9.11 25.37 -15.83
C LEU A 83 7.86 25.58 -14.97
N LEU A 84 8.01 25.39 -13.66
CA LEU A 84 7.01 25.77 -12.71
C LEU A 84 6.92 27.28 -12.84
N PRO A 85 5.73 27.80 -13.15
CA PRO A 85 5.61 29.18 -13.51
C PRO A 85 5.98 30.05 -12.31
N LYS A 86 6.91 31.01 -12.50
CA LYS A 86 7.43 31.88 -11.43
C LYS A 86 6.29 32.46 -10.59
N LYS A 87 6.51 32.56 -9.27
CA LYS A 87 5.54 33.14 -8.33
C LYS A 87 5.33 34.62 -8.73
N ARG A 88 4.06 35.05 -8.79
CA ARG A 88 3.73 36.46 -9.09
C ARG A 88 4.34 37.35 -7.99
N ARG A 89 4.79 38.55 -8.36
CA ARG A 89 5.31 39.53 -7.40
C ARG A 89 4.21 40.02 -6.45
N ASN A 90 3.01 40.27 -6.96
CA ASN A 90 1.79 40.62 -6.23
C ASN A 90 0.56 39.90 -6.82
N ARG A 91 -0.57 39.88 -6.10
CA ARG A 91 -1.80 39.18 -6.51
C ARG A 91 -2.37 39.67 -7.84
N ASP A 92 -2.16 40.96 -8.15
CA ASP A 92 -2.76 41.63 -9.31
C ASP A 92 -1.76 41.83 -10.47
N ALA A 93 -0.50 41.41 -10.31
CA ALA A 93 0.51 41.58 -11.36
C ALA A 93 0.30 40.59 -12.53
N PRO A 94 0.35 41.00 -13.82
CA PRO A 94 0.15 40.10 -14.96
C PRO A 94 1.16 38.93 -14.95
N ARG A 95 0.78 37.80 -15.56
CA ARG A 95 1.61 36.59 -15.62
C ARG A 95 1.98 36.26 -17.07
N GLU A 96 3.28 36.12 -17.32
CA GLU A 96 3.78 35.59 -18.59
C GLU A 96 3.47 34.09 -18.68
N LEU A 97 2.78 33.69 -19.74
CA LEU A 97 2.54 32.31 -20.14
C LEU A 97 3.40 32.00 -21.38
N PRO A 98 3.94 30.78 -21.54
CA PRO A 98 4.73 30.46 -22.73
C PRO A 98 3.83 30.48 -23.98
N ALA A 99 4.33 30.99 -25.10
CA ALA A 99 3.55 31.15 -26.35
C ALA A 99 3.02 29.83 -26.94
N LYS A 100 3.61 28.68 -26.57
CA LYS A 100 3.11 27.33 -26.93
C LYS A 100 2.02 26.80 -25.99
N TRP A 101 1.65 27.55 -24.95
CA TRP A 101 0.52 27.20 -24.10
C TRP A 101 -0.77 27.54 -24.82
N ILE A 102 -1.28 26.57 -25.57
CA ILE A 102 -2.66 26.61 -26.03
C ILE A 102 -3.51 26.38 -24.77
N PRO A 103 -4.28 27.36 -24.27
CA PRO A 103 -5.26 27.06 -23.23
C PRO A 103 -6.16 25.98 -23.81
N ARG A 104 -6.33 24.84 -23.11
CA ARG A 104 -7.32 23.83 -23.52
C ARG A 104 -8.70 24.48 -23.46
N GLN A 105 -9.11 25.12 -24.55
CA GLN A 105 -10.47 25.55 -24.77
C GLN A 105 -11.29 24.27 -24.96
N GLY A 106 -11.84 23.75 -23.86
CA GLY A 106 -12.56 22.49 -23.86
C GLY A 106 -12.68 21.82 -22.49
N GLU A 107 -11.79 22.12 -21.55
CA GLU A 107 -12.00 21.79 -20.15
C GLU A 107 -12.38 23.07 -19.40
N SER A 108 -13.56 23.61 -19.74
CA SER A 108 -14.32 24.26 -18.68
C SER A 108 -14.33 23.26 -17.52
N PRO A 109 -14.07 23.65 -16.27
CA PRO A 109 -14.53 22.83 -15.17
C PRO A 109 -16.04 22.89 -15.30
N THR A 110 -16.60 22.01 -16.13
CA THR A 110 -17.86 21.40 -15.81
C THR A 110 -17.52 20.75 -14.47
N SER A 111 -17.72 21.53 -13.41
CA SER A 111 -18.53 21.06 -12.33
C SER A 111 -19.70 20.40 -13.04
N SER A 112 -19.53 19.12 -13.39
CA SER A 112 -20.61 18.18 -13.32
C SER A 112 -21.22 18.56 -11.99
N LYS A 113 -22.33 19.29 -12.03
CA LYS A 113 -23.11 19.62 -10.84
C LYS A 113 -23.27 18.24 -10.25
N GLN A 114 -22.46 17.92 -9.24
CA GLN A 114 -22.52 16.63 -8.59
C GLN A 114 -23.90 16.71 -8.00
N GLN A 115 -24.87 16.15 -8.71
CA GLN A 115 -26.26 16.20 -8.30
C GLN A 115 -26.19 15.73 -6.87
N GLN A 116 -26.59 16.59 -5.93
CA GLN A 116 -26.54 16.23 -4.52
C GLN A 116 -27.46 15.04 -4.39
N LYS A 117 -26.85 13.84 -4.46
CA LYS A 117 -27.57 12.60 -4.32
C LYS A 117 -28.19 12.72 -2.95
N ARG A 118 -29.52 12.61 -2.88
CA ARG A 118 -30.20 12.54 -1.58
C ARG A 118 -29.59 11.35 -0.86
N ARG A 119 -28.75 11.63 0.14
CA ARG A 119 -28.09 10.62 0.97
C ARG A 119 -28.93 10.44 2.21
N ASP A 120 -29.14 9.18 2.60
CA ASP A 120 -29.73 8.89 3.90
C ASP A 120 -28.71 9.33 4.97
N PRO A 121 -29.07 10.25 5.88
CA PRO A 121 -28.15 10.78 6.86
C PRO A 121 -27.56 9.69 7.77
N ARG A 122 -28.26 8.57 7.95
CA ARG A 122 -27.75 7.43 8.74
C ARG A 122 -26.55 6.76 8.08
N PHE A 123 -26.44 6.88 6.75
CA PHE A 123 -25.39 6.28 5.94
C PHE A 123 -24.49 7.34 5.30
N ASP A 124 -24.59 8.60 5.73
CA ASP A 124 -23.71 9.66 5.25
C ASP A 124 -22.49 9.80 6.16
N ASP A 125 -21.33 9.42 5.64
CA ASP A 125 -20.04 9.52 6.31
C ASP A 125 -19.69 10.95 6.76
N SER A 126 -20.35 11.97 6.18
CA SER A 126 -20.16 13.38 6.56
C SER A 126 -20.83 13.78 7.88
N ILE A 127 -21.88 13.07 8.29
CA ILE A 127 -22.67 13.45 9.48
C ILE A 127 -22.05 12.89 10.75
N ALA A 128 -21.62 11.64 10.73
CA ALA A 128 -21.01 11.01 11.90
C ALA A 128 -19.79 10.14 11.49
N PRO A 129 -18.59 10.44 12.02
CA PRO A 129 -17.44 9.60 11.76
C PRO A 129 -17.61 8.24 12.43
N PHE A 130 -17.25 7.17 11.73
CA PHE A 130 -17.31 5.81 12.26
C PHE A 130 -16.45 5.66 13.52
N LYS A 131 -17.09 5.38 14.66
CA LYS A 131 -16.42 5.09 15.93
C LYS A 131 -16.51 3.60 16.24
N ARG A 132 -15.38 2.90 16.09
CA ARG A 132 -15.27 1.46 16.32
C ARG A 132 -15.72 1.02 17.73
N SER A 133 -15.47 1.82 18.76
CA SER A 133 -15.87 1.50 20.13
C SER A 133 -17.39 1.39 20.29
N TYR A 134 -18.13 2.36 19.76
CA TYR A 134 -19.60 2.37 19.78
C TYR A 134 -20.16 1.23 18.94
N PHE A 135 -19.61 1.01 17.74
CA PHE A 135 -20.00 -0.10 16.88
C PHE A 135 -19.84 -1.45 17.61
N LYS A 136 -18.72 -1.68 18.30
CA LYS A 136 -18.49 -2.92 19.04
C LYS A 136 -19.43 -3.08 20.23
N GLN A 137 -19.85 -1.99 20.87
CA GLN A 137 -20.84 -2.04 21.96
C GLN A 137 -22.25 -2.33 21.42
N GLN A 138 -22.68 -1.62 20.39
CA GLN A 138 -24.03 -1.75 19.82
C GLN A 138 -24.23 -3.07 19.08
N TYR A 139 -23.18 -3.58 18.44
CA TYR A 139 -23.20 -4.80 17.63
C TYR A 139 -22.32 -5.90 18.22
N ALA A 140 -22.26 -6.00 19.55
CA ALA A 140 -21.49 -7.03 20.24
C ALA A 140 -21.90 -8.45 19.81
N PHE A 141 -23.21 -8.68 19.61
CA PHE A 141 -23.76 -9.98 19.20
C PHE A 141 -23.18 -10.51 17.87
N LEU A 142 -22.68 -9.64 16.99
CA LEU A 142 -22.05 -10.06 15.73
C LEU A 142 -20.78 -10.90 15.95
N SER A 143 -20.10 -10.76 17.10
CA SER A 143 -18.98 -11.66 17.38
C SER A 143 -19.44 -13.08 17.68
N ASP A 144 -20.58 -13.24 18.36
CA ASP A 144 -21.08 -14.54 18.76
C ASP A 144 -21.75 -15.25 17.58
N LEU A 145 -22.55 -14.51 16.81
CA LEU A 145 -23.13 -14.99 15.56
C LEU A 145 -22.06 -15.53 14.59
N ARG A 146 -20.94 -14.83 14.44
CA ARG A 146 -19.83 -15.32 13.59
C ARG A 146 -19.16 -16.59 14.11
N LYS A 147 -19.09 -16.77 15.43
CA LYS A 147 -18.57 -18.03 16.01
C LYS A 147 -19.53 -19.18 15.70
N GLU A 148 -20.83 -18.95 15.81
CA GLU A 148 -21.87 -19.92 15.47
C GLU A 148 -21.83 -20.29 13.98
N GLU A 149 -21.71 -19.31 13.08
CA GLU A 149 -21.55 -19.53 11.64
C GLU A 149 -20.31 -20.38 11.32
N ILE A 150 -19.17 -20.10 11.95
CA ILE A 150 -17.95 -20.90 11.78
C ILE A 150 -18.20 -22.35 12.21
N LEU A 151 -18.86 -22.57 13.35
CA LEU A 151 -19.19 -23.92 13.83
C LEU A 151 -20.17 -24.64 12.90
N LEU A 152 -21.13 -23.91 12.32
CA LEU A 152 -22.09 -24.46 11.37
C LEU A 152 -21.38 -24.92 10.09
N ILE A 153 -20.52 -24.08 9.51
CA ILE A 153 -19.73 -24.45 8.33
C ILE A 153 -18.82 -25.65 8.63
N GLU A 154 -18.22 -25.72 9.82
CA GLU A 154 -17.42 -26.88 10.23
C GLU A 154 -18.26 -28.17 10.34
N LYS A 155 -19.51 -28.08 10.80
CA LYS A 155 -20.42 -29.22 10.87
C LYS A 155 -20.85 -29.67 9.47
N GLU A 156 -21.17 -28.73 8.59
CA GLU A 156 -21.56 -29.04 7.21
C GLU A 156 -20.40 -29.64 6.42
N LEU A 157 -19.18 -29.12 6.61
CA LEU A 157 -17.97 -29.66 5.97
C LEU A 157 -17.71 -31.14 6.32
N ARG A 158 -18.14 -31.59 7.50
CA ARG A 158 -18.03 -33.00 7.91
C ARG A 158 -19.09 -33.90 7.26
N ARG A 159 -20.20 -33.33 6.81
CA ARG A 159 -21.34 -34.07 6.22
C ARG A 159 -21.29 -34.09 4.70
N GLU A 160 -20.81 -33.00 4.10
CA GLU A 160 -20.74 -32.82 2.66
C GLU A 160 -19.77 -33.83 2.05
N LYS A 161 -20.16 -34.38 0.89
CA LYS A 161 -19.38 -35.39 0.15
C LYS A 161 -18.87 -34.84 -1.17
N ASP A 162 -19.53 -33.82 -1.71
CA ASP A 162 -19.17 -33.24 -2.99
C ASP A 162 -17.82 -32.49 -2.91
N PRO A 163 -16.79 -32.90 -3.68
CA PRO A 163 -15.44 -32.35 -3.54
C PRO A 163 -15.35 -30.87 -3.90
N SER A 164 -16.16 -30.41 -4.87
CA SER A 164 -16.23 -29.00 -5.28
C SER A 164 -16.79 -28.13 -4.15
N LYS A 165 -17.92 -28.53 -3.55
CA LYS A 165 -18.53 -27.82 -2.41
C LYS A 165 -17.62 -27.83 -1.19
N ILE A 166 -16.96 -28.96 -0.90
CA ILE A 166 -15.96 -29.06 0.19
C ILE A 166 -14.84 -28.02 0.00
N GLY A 167 -14.38 -27.79 -1.23
CA GLY A 167 -13.39 -26.76 -1.55
C GLY A 167 -13.90 -25.36 -1.22
N GLU A 168 -15.08 -25.01 -1.72
CA GLU A 168 -15.71 -23.71 -1.47
C GLU A 168 -15.94 -23.44 0.02
N MET A 169 -16.40 -24.46 0.76
CA MET A 169 -16.65 -24.37 2.20
C MET A 169 -15.35 -24.22 3.01
N LYS A 170 -14.28 -24.93 2.63
CA LYS A 170 -12.95 -24.76 3.25
C LYS A 170 -12.41 -23.35 3.04
N ASP A 171 -12.60 -22.81 1.84
CA ASP A 171 -12.19 -21.44 1.52
C ASP A 171 -12.97 -20.41 2.34
N LEU A 172 -14.29 -20.59 2.42
CA LEU A 172 -15.15 -19.74 3.25
C LEU A 172 -14.73 -19.81 4.73
N LEU A 173 -14.54 -21.01 5.26
CA LEU A 173 -14.09 -21.23 6.64
C LEU A 173 -12.75 -20.55 6.91
N SER A 174 -11.80 -20.65 5.99
CA SER A 174 -10.50 -19.98 6.08
C SER A 174 -10.66 -18.46 6.12
N ARG A 175 -11.48 -17.88 5.24
CA ARG A 175 -11.77 -16.43 5.21
C ARG A 175 -12.38 -15.96 6.53
N MET A 176 -13.38 -16.66 7.05
CA MET A 176 -14.03 -16.30 8.31
C MET A 176 -13.07 -16.39 9.51
N LYS A 177 -12.29 -17.48 9.62
CA LYS A 177 -11.26 -17.62 10.66
C LYS A 177 -10.20 -16.53 10.57
N ASN A 178 -9.80 -16.13 9.36
CA ASN A 178 -8.84 -15.05 9.16
C ASN A 178 -9.43 -13.69 9.55
N GLN A 179 -10.70 -13.45 9.25
CA GLN A 179 -11.41 -12.23 9.65
C GLN A 179 -11.46 -12.11 11.18
N VAL A 180 -11.87 -13.17 11.89
CA VAL A 180 -11.90 -13.20 13.36
C VAL A 180 -10.52 -12.88 13.95
N LYS A 181 -9.48 -13.59 13.49
CA LYS A 181 -8.09 -13.33 13.94
C LYS A 181 -7.62 -11.91 13.64
N SER A 182 -8.00 -11.36 12.48
CA SER A 182 -7.63 -9.98 12.12
C SER A 182 -8.28 -8.97 13.07
N GLU A 183 -9.53 -9.23 13.47
CA GLU A 183 -10.25 -8.38 14.42
C GLU A 183 -9.66 -8.45 15.82
N GLU A 184 -9.32 -9.64 16.30
CA GLU A 184 -8.62 -9.86 17.59
C GLU A 184 -7.32 -9.05 17.64
N VAL A 185 -6.49 -9.11 16.58
CA VAL A 185 -5.24 -8.35 16.51
C VAL A 185 -5.49 -6.84 16.55
N LEU A 186 -6.55 -6.37 15.90
CA LEU A 186 -6.91 -4.95 15.95
C LEU A 186 -7.43 -4.53 17.33
N GLU A 187 -8.16 -5.42 18.00
CA GLU A 187 -8.71 -5.21 19.33
C GLU A 187 -7.61 -5.22 20.40
N GLU A 188 -6.64 -6.12 20.32
CA GLU A 188 -5.43 -6.09 21.15
C GLU A 188 -4.68 -4.75 21.02
N ARG A 189 -4.53 -4.23 19.81
CA ARG A 189 -3.89 -2.92 19.57
C ARG A 189 -4.70 -1.78 20.18
N HIS A 190 -6.02 -1.80 19.99
CA HIS A 190 -6.90 -0.80 20.57
C HIS A 190 -6.85 -0.82 22.11
N ASN A 191 -6.92 -2.01 22.71
CA ASN A 191 -6.91 -2.18 24.16
C ASN A 191 -5.59 -1.70 24.79
N LYS A 192 -4.45 -1.89 24.12
CA LYS A 192 -3.17 -1.30 24.55
C LYS A 192 -3.21 0.23 24.57
N VAL A 193 -3.74 0.86 23.53
CA VAL A 193 -3.86 2.33 23.48
C VAL A 193 -4.80 2.82 24.58
N VAL A 194 -5.92 2.14 24.80
CA VAL A 194 -6.85 2.46 25.89
C VAL A 194 -6.19 2.28 27.25
N ALA A 195 -5.40 1.23 27.45
CA ALA A 195 -4.67 0.98 28.70
C ALA A 195 -3.68 2.12 29.00
N LEU A 196 -2.86 2.51 28.02
CA LEU A 196 -1.93 3.64 28.16
C LEU A 196 -2.66 4.95 28.49
N ARG A 197 -3.81 5.19 27.85
CA ARG A 197 -4.65 6.36 28.14
C ARG A 197 -5.16 6.33 29.58
N LYS A 198 -5.66 5.18 30.04
CA LYS A 198 -6.14 5.00 31.43
C LYS A 198 -5.00 5.21 32.43
N GLU A 199 -3.81 4.70 32.15
CA GLU A 199 -2.63 4.88 33.00
C GLU A 199 -2.20 6.34 33.11
N ASN A 200 -2.23 7.07 31.99
CA ASN A 200 -1.97 8.52 31.99
C ASN A 200 -3.03 9.31 32.75
N MET A 201 -4.31 8.92 32.66
CA MET A 201 -5.35 9.51 33.48
C MET A 201 -5.11 9.27 34.98
N LYS A 202 -4.62 8.09 35.37
CA LYS A 202 -4.26 7.80 36.77
C LYS A 202 -3.10 8.70 37.24
N ARG A 203 -2.03 8.82 36.46
CA ARG A 203 -0.91 9.71 36.76
C ARG A 203 -1.36 11.16 36.97
N LEU A 204 -2.24 11.66 36.10
CA LEU A 204 -2.80 13.01 36.25
C LEU A 204 -3.59 13.19 37.53
N LYS A 205 -4.40 12.20 37.91
CA LYS A 205 -5.15 12.23 39.18
C LYS A 205 -4.23 12.25 40.40
N GLU A 206 -3.08 11.59 40.31
CA GLU A 206 -2.02 11.62 41.33
C GLU A 206 -1.18 12.90 41.30
N GLY A 207 -1.42 13.82 40.36
CA GLY A 207 -0.60 15.03 40.16
C GLY A 207 0.72 14.78 39.42
N LYS A 208 0.97 13.57 38.93
CA LYS A 208 2.16 13.20 38.17
C LYS A 208 2.00 13.53 36.68
N LYS A 209 3.11 13.81 36.00
CA LYS A 209 3.14 14.07 34.56
C LYS A 209 2.75 12.82 33.74
N PRO A 210 1.85 12.93 32.74
CA PRO A 210 1.56 11.83 31.80
C PRO A 210 2.80 11.35 31.06
N TYR A 211 2.83 10.06 30.75
CA TYR A 211 3.90 9.44 29.97
C TYR A 211 3.38 8.96 28.61
N TYR A 212 3.93 9.53 27.54
CA TYR A 212 3.58 9.14 26.17
C TYR A 212 4.70 8.30 25.55
N VAL A 213 4.45 7.00 25.41
CA VAL A 213 5.39 6.07 24.78
C VAL A 213 5.54 6.42 23.29
N LYS A 214 6.78 6.45 22.80
CA LYS A 214 7.05 6.65 21.37
C LYS A 214 6.43 5.52 20.54
N LYS A 215 5.92 5.84 19.34
CA LYS A 215 5.31 4.85 18.43
C LYS A 215 6.27 3.72 18.03
N ALA A 216 7.57 3.99 17.98
CA ALA A 216 8.60 2.98 17.67
C ALA A 216 8.67 1.91 18.77
N VAL A 217 8.75 2.34 20.03
CA VAL A 217 8.80 1.45 21.20
C VAL A 217 7.55 0.56 21.27
N LEU A 218 6.36 1.11 21.05
CA LEU A 218 5.12 0.31 20.99
C LEU A 218 5.14 -0.76 19.89
N LYS A 219 5.78 -0.49 18.75
CA LYS A 219 5.94 -1.47 17.67
C LYS A 219 6.93 -2.56 18.05
N GLU A 220 8.02 -2.21 18.72
CA GLU A 220 9.02 -3.16 19.23
C GLU A 220 8.40 -4.08 20.29
N GLU A 221 7.70 -3.53 21.26
CA GLU A 221 6.94 -4.30 22.25
C GLU A 221 5.94 -5.26 21.58
N ALA A 222 5.16 -4.77 20.60
CA ALA A 222 4.23 -5.62 19.85
C ALA A 222 4.96 -6.73 19.07
N ARG A 223 6.17 -6.45 18.55
CA ARG A 223 7.02 -7.44 17.86
C ARG A 223 7.53 -8.50 18.82
N LEU A 224 8.04 -8.10 19.99
CA LEU A 224 8.52 -9.01 21.04
C LEU A 224 7.39 -9.91 21.53
N GLN A 225 6.22 -9.34 21.84
CA GLN A 225 5.03 -10.11 22.23
C GLN A 225 4.61 -11.11 21.13
N LYS A 226 4.67 -10.71 19.86
CA LYS A 226 4.39 -11.63 18.75
C LYS A 226 5.40 -12.78 18.70
N MET A 227 6.69 -12.51 18.91
CA MET A 227 7.73 -13.56 18.92
C MET A 227 7.53 -14.50 20.12
N ALA A 228 7.19 -13.97 21.29
CA ALA A 228 6.88 -14.76 22.48
C ALA A 228 5.66 -15.67 22.25
N LYS A 229 4.55 -15.15 21.70
CA LYS A 229 3.37 -15.93 21.32
C LYS A 229 3.72 -17.05 20.33
N LEU A 230 4.56 -16.76 19.32
CA LEU A 230 5.00 -17.75 18.34
C LEU A 230 5.90 -18.82 18.96
N LYS A 231 6.81 -18.43 19.87
CA LYS A 231 7.68 -19.35 20.61
C LYS A 231 6.85 -20.29 21.48
N ALA A 232 5.89 -19.75 22.24
CA ALA A 232 4.97 -20.54 23.05
C ALA A 232 4.13 -21.52 22.21
N SER A 233 3.72 -21.13 21.01
CA SER A 233 2.95 -22.00 20.10
C SER A 233 3.79 -23.03 19.33
N GLY A 234 5.12 -23.03 19.47
CA GLY A 234 6.03 -23.88 18.69
C GLY A 234 6.17 -23.51 17.20
N LYS A 235 5.58 -22.38 16.76
CA LYS A 235 5.51 -21.97 15.33
C LYS A 235 6.60 -20.96 14.93
N LEU A 236 7.57 -20.69 15.81
CA LEU A 236 8.59 -19.67 15.61
C LEU A 236 9.50 -19.98 14.41
N GLN A 237 10.05 -21.19 14.33
CA GLN A 237 10.97 -21.58 13.25
C GLN A 237 10.30 -21.47 11.87
N LYS A 238 9.09 -22.01 11.74
CA LYS A 238 8.27 -21.88 10.51
C LYS A 238 7.97 -20.43 10.14
N TYR A 239 7.82 -19.55 11.13
CA TYR A 239 7.63 -18.12 10.88
C TYR A 239 8.91 -17.46 10.35
N LEU A 240 10.07 -17.78 10.93
CA LEU A 240 11.37 -17.27 10.48
C LEU A 240 11.69 -17.73 9.06
N GLU A 241 11.54 -19.03 8.78
CA GLU A 241 11.76 -19.60 7.44
C GLU A 241 10.89 -18.92 6.38
N ARG A 242 9.59 -18.72 6.66
CA ARG A 242 8.68 -17.98 5.74
C ARG A 242 9.12 -16.53 5.54
N LYS A 243 9.66 -15.90 6.58
CA LYS A 243 10.10 -14.51 6.55
C LYS A 243 11.39 -14.38 5.72
N GLU A 244 12.34 -15.30 5.89
CA GLU A 244 13.56 -15.44 5.09
C GLU A 244 13.22 -15.68 3.62
N LYS A 245 12.38 -16.68 3.32
CA LYS A 245 11.89 -16.95 1.96
C LYS A 245 11.22 -15.74 1.30
N LYS A 246 10.51 -14.91 2.07
CA LYS A 246 9.90 -13.67 1.55
C LYS A 246 10.95 -12.58 1.30
N LEU A 247 12.00 -12.53 2.11
CA LEU A 247 13.09 -11.58 1.95
C LEU A 247 13.92 -11.93 0.71
N THR A 248 14.30 -13.19 0.54
CA THR A 248 15.05 -13.66 -0.64
C THR A 248 14.28 -13.46 -1.95
N ARG A 249 12.96 -13.69 -1.94
CA ARG A 249 12.09 -13.42 -3.11
C ARG A 249 11.93 -11.94 -3.44
N ARG A 250 12.05 -11.03 -2.45
CA ARG A 250 12.07 -9.58 -2.71
C ARG A 250 13.45 -9.23 -3.24
N LYS A 251 13.65 -9.36 -4.56
CA LYS A 251 14.84 -8.80 -5.23
C LYS A 251 14.93 -7.32 -4.85
N LEU A 252 15.94 -6.96 -4.08
CA LEU A 252 16.27 -5.55 -3.86
C LEU A 252 16.95 -5.08 -5.15
N PRO A 253 16.60 -3.90 -5.70
CA PRO A 253 17.11 -3.43 -6.98
C PRO A 253 18.63 -3.24 -7.05
N PHE A 254 19.35 -3.41 -5.93
CA PHE A 254 20.79 -3.17 -5.81
C PHE A 254 21.52 -4.27 -5.00
N ALA A 255 20.91 -5.44 -4.81
CA ALA A 255 21.64 -6.57 -4.19
C ALA A 255 22.39 -7.31 -5.31
N THR A 256 23.67 -6.95 -5.49
CA THR A 256 24.67 -7.67 -6.29
C THR A 256 25.03 -9.00 -5.66
#